data_AF-A0A929VFG7-F1
#
_entry.id   AF-A0A929VFG7-F1
#
_cell.length_a   1.000
_cell.length_b   1.000
_cell.length_c   1.000
_cell.angle_alpha   90.00
_cell.angle_beta   90.00
_cell.angle_gamma   90.00
#
_symmetry.space_group_name_H-M   'P 1'
#
loop_
_entity.id
_entity.type
_entity.pdbx_description
1 polymer ?
#
loop_
_entity_poly.entity_id
_entity_poly.type
_entity_poly.pdbx_seq_one_letter_code
_entity_poly.pdbx_strand_id
1 'polypeptide(L)'
;IMSLSFKGVTSSTTTVKTFLDAAGGGAFAADGTAALNVTSQAQAQSSIAVVKTGLQNVSSMRSALGAIQNRLEHTIKNLDNVVENTTAAESQIRDTDMATEMVKYSNNNVLAQAGQAMLAQANQANQGVLSLLGR
;
A
#
# COMPACT_ATOMS: atom_id res chain seq x y z
N ILE A 1 -16.73 24.82 -16.24
CA ILE A 1 -15.82 25.76 -16.96
C ILE A 1 -16.02 27.14 -16.35
N MET A 2 -14.94 27.88 -16.10
CA MET A 2 -14.86 29.19 -15.38
C MET A 2 -14.70 29.03 -13.85
N SER A 3 -13.64 29.45 -13.16
CA SER A 3 -12.33 30.02 -13.50
C SER A 3 -11.43 29.85 -12.28
N LEU A 4 -10.26 29.20 -12.42
CA LEU A 4 -9.22 29.24 -11.39
C LEU A 4 -8.57 30.64 -11.45
N SER A 5 -8.79 31.47 -10.42
CA SER A 5 -8.00 32.70 -10.23
C SER A 5 -6.90 32.43 -9.21
N PHE A 6 -5.72 32.08 -9.70
CA PHE A 6 -4.48 32.03 -8.92
C PHE A 6 -3.99 33.46 -8.70
N LYS A 7 -4.63 34.19 -7.77
CA LYS A 7 -4.18 35.54 -7.40
C LYS A 7 -3.06 35.42 -6.38
N GLY A 8 -1.81 35.28 -6.84
CA GLY A 8 -0.64 35.46 -5.97
C GLY A 8 0.61 34.62 -6.23
N VAL A 9 0.95 34.26 -7.47
CA VAL A 9 2.34 33.89 -7.82
C VAL A 9 2.86 34.92 -8.81
N THR A 10 3.36 36.03 -8.27
CA THR A 10 4.31 36.88 -8.98
C THR A 10 5.37 37.25 -7.96
N SER A 11 6.58 36.75 -8.22
CA SER A 11 7.80 36.84 -7.42
C SER A 11 7.91 35.80 -6.30
N SER A 12 8.62 34.70 -6.59
CA SER A 12 9.02 33.65 -5.63
C SER A 12 9.77 34.20 -4.40
N THR A 13 10.34 35.41 -4.49
CA THR A 13 10.96 36.15 -3.37
C THR A 13 9.97 37.04 -2.62
N THR A 14 8.88 37.47 -3.25
CA THR A 14 7.87 38.36 -2.66
C THR A 14 6.80 37.59 -1.92
N THR A 15 6.42 36.37 -2.34
CA THR A 15 5.41 35.57 -1.65
C THR A 15 5.81 35.23 -0.20
N VAL A 16 7.08 34.91 0.06
CA VAL A 16 7.59 34.72 1.43
C VAL A 16 7.68 36.06 2.20
N LYS A 17 8.01 37.16 1.51
CA LYS A 17 8.03 38.52 2.07
C LYS A 17 6.63 39.02 2.44
N THR A 18 5.60 38.72 1.65
CA THR A 18 4.23 39.20 1.86
C THR A 18 3.47 38.42 2.91
N PHE A 19 3.87 37.18 3.21
CA PHE A 19 3.35 36.45 4.38
C PHE A 19 3.98 36.91 5.70
N LEU A 20 4.98 37.80 5.65
CA LEU A 20 5.80 38.22 6.79
C LEU A 20 5.86 39.75 6.97
N ASP A 21 5.41 40.53 5.97
CA ASP A 21 5.23 41.98 6.03
C ASP A 21 3.86 42.40 6.63
N ALA A 22 2.99 41.44 6.93
CA ALA A 22 1.72 41.69 7.63
C ALA A 22 1.88 41.98 9.13
N ALA A 23 3.10 41.82 9.67
CA ALA A 23 3.46 42.26 11.01
C ALA A 23 4.71 43.14 10.89
N GLY A 24 4.53 44.46 10.94
CA GLY A 24 5.61 45.42 10.81
C GLY A 24 6.78 45.10 11.74
N GLY A 25 7.94 44.79 11.14
CA GLY A 25 9.18 44.53 11.87
C GLY A 25 10.10 43.54 11.17
N GLY A 26 10.99 44.05 10.31
CA GLY A 26 12.24 43.40 9.92
C GLY A 26 12.13 42.16 9.02
N ALA A 27 12.52 42.32 7.76
CA ALA A 27 12.65 41.24 6.81
C ALA A 27 13.59 40.13 7.32
N PHE A 28 13.15 38.88 7.23
CA PHE A 28 14.02 37.72 7.35
C PHE A 28 14.94 37.71 6.13
N ALA A 29 16.19 38.16 6.31
CA ALA A 29 17.21 37.97 5.30
C ALA A 29 17.50 36.48 5.15
N ALA A 30 17.73 36.03 3.91
CA ALA A 30 17.94 34.63 3.52
C ALA A 30 19.14 33.92 4.22
N ASP A 31 19.91 34.65 5.03
CA ASP A 31 21.07 34.15 5.80
C ASP A 31 20.77 33.93 7.30
N GLY A 32 19.54 34.16 7.79
CA GLY A 32 19.16 33.81 9.17
C GLY A 32 19.86 34.57 10.32
N THR A 33 20.82 35.44 10.03
CA THR A 33 21.61 36.17 11.03
C THR A 33 21.28 37.66 11.12
N ALA A 34 20.72 38.27 10.06
CA ALA A 34 20.47 39.71 10.03
C ALA A 34 19.18 40.17 10.76
N ALA A 35 18.36 39.25 11.29
CA ALA A 35 17.06 39.57 11.91
C ALA A 35 17.03 39.39 13.45
N LEU A 36 18.09 38.84 14.04
CA LEU A 36 18.17 38.61 15.49
C LEU A 36 19.21 39.57 16.09
N ASN A 37 18.75 40.71 16.58
CA ASN A 37 19.62 41.74 17.17
C ASN A 37 19.20 42.01 18.62
N VAL A 38 20.13 41.86 19.54
CA VAL A 38 19.91 41.96 21.00
C VAL A 38 20.54 43.24 21.58
N THR A 39 21.01 44.15 20.73
CA THR A 39 21.73 45.37 21.17
C THR A 39 20.84 46.40 21.87
N SER A 40 19.52 46.34 21.67
CA SER A 40 18.53 47.19 22.32
C SER A 40 17.36 46.35 22.83
N GLN A 41 16.73 46.77 23.93
CA GLN A 41 15.59 46.08 24.53
C GLN A 41 14.44 45.86 23.53
N ALA A 42 14.17 46.84 22.65
CA ALA A 42 13.14 46.74 21.63
C ALA A 42 13.50 45.72 20.54
N GLN A 43 14.77 45.68 20.13
CA GLN A 43 15.25 44.72 19.12
C GLN A 43 15.26 43.30 19.68
N ALA A 44 15.68 43.13 20.94
CA ALA A 44 15.63 41.84 21.63
C ALA A 44 14.19 41.27 21.71
N GLN A 45 13.19 42.11 22.00
CA GLN A 45 11.78 41.70 22.01
C GLN A 45 11.31 41.25 20.61
N SER A 46 11.68 41.99 19.56
CA SER A 46 11.35 41.63 18.17
C SER A 46 12.00 40.30 17.77
N SER A 47 13.26 40.08 18.15
CA SER A 47 13.98 38.83 17.88
C SER A 47 13.37 37.64 18.61
N ILE A 48 12.92 37.81 19.85
CA ILE A 48 12.18 36.78 20.60
C ILE A 48 10.87 36.42 19.90
N ALA A 49 10.13 37.41 19.38
CA ALA A 49 8.89 37.18 18.64
C ALA A 49 9.13 36.38 17.36
N VAL A 50 10.18 36.73 16.61
CA VAL A 50 10.60 35.99 15.40
C VAL A 50 10.96 34.54 15.72
N VAL A 51 11.76 34.29 16.75
CA VAL A 51 12.12 32.93 17.19
C VAL A 51 10.89 32.16 17.64
N LYS A 52 9.96 32.78 18.37
CA LYS A 52 8.71 32.15 18.79
C LYS A 52 7.88 31.68 17.60
N THR A 53 7.73 32.50 16.57
CA THR A 53 7.04 32.12 15.33
C THR A 53 7.76 30.98 14.61
N GLY A 54 9.10 31.04 14.52
CA GLY A 54 9.91 29.95 13.99
C GLY A 54 9.70 28.62 14.74
N LEU A 55 9.69 28.66 16.08
CA LEU A 55 9.42 27.51 16.92
C LEU A 55 8.00 26.97 16.74
N GLN A 56 6.99 27.84 16.60
CA GLN A 56 5.61 27.44 16.30
C GLN A 56 5.51 26.74 14.94
N ASN A 57 6.24 27.21 13.93
CA ASN A 57 6.30 26.56 12.62
C ASN A 57 6.96 25.17 12.70
N VAL A 58 8.11 25.03 13.38
CA VAL A 58 8.76 23.73 13.60
C VAL A 58 7.87 22.79 14.39
N SER A 59 7.16 23.28 15.40
CA SER A 59 6.20 22.51 16.17
C SER A 59 5.04 22.01 15.30
N SER A 60 4.51 22.87 14.43
CA SER A 60 3.46 22.51 13.47
C SER A 60 3.93 21.44 12.48
N MET A 61 5.16 21.57 11.95
CA MET A 61 5.77 20.56 11.08
C MET A 61 5.94 19.21 11.80
N ARG A 62 6.42 19.21 13.05
CA ARG A 62 6.53 17.98 13.86
C ARG A 62 5.17 17.33 14.10
N SER A 63 4.13 18.13 14.36
CA SER A 63 2.76 17.62 14.51
C SER A 63 2.25 16.98 13.21
N ALA A 64 2.52 17.59 12.05
CA ALA A 64 2.17 17.01 10.77
C ALA A 64 2.91 15.69 10.50
N LEU A 65 4.19 15.59 10.87
CA LEU A 65 4.96 14.34 10.77
C LEU A 65 4.38 13.24 11.67
N GLY A 66 3.95 13.56 12.91
CA GLY A 66 3.27 12.61 13.78
C GLY A 66 1.93 12.12 13.19
N ALA A 67 1.16 13.00 12.55
CA ALA A 67 -0.06 12.61 11.84
C ALA A 67 0.23 11.68 10.65
N ILE A 68 1.31 11.93 9.90
CA ILE A 68 1.76 11.05 8.82
C ILE A 68 2.19 9.69 9.36
N GLN A 69 2.92 9.63 10.47
CA GLN A 69 3.30 8.37 11.12
C GLN A 69 2.08 7.53 11.50
N ASN A 70 1.06 8.13 12.14
CA ASN A 70 -0.18 7.43 12.46
C ASN A 70 -0.87 6.86 11.21
N ARG A 71 -0.92 7.64 10.12
CA ARG A 71 -1.48 7.16 8.84
C ARG A 71 -0.67 6.00 8.27
N LEU A 72 0.65 6.07 8.33
CA LEU A 72 1.52 4.99 7.86
C LEU A 72 1.31 3.74 8.72
N GLU A 73 1.21 3.86 10.03
CA GLU A 73 0.99 2.73 10.93
C GLU A 73 -0.37 2.06 10.68
N HIS A 74 -1.43 2.85 10.47
CA HIS A 74 -2.73 2.31 10.07
C HIS A 74 -2.72 1.68 8.68
N THR A 75 -1.96 2.25 7.73
CA THR A 75 -1.82 1.70 6.38
C THR A 75 -1.08 0.37 6.41
N ILE A 76 -0.01 0.26 7.21
CA ILE A 76 0.76 -0.97 7.40
C ILE A 76 -0.14 -2.05 8.01
N LYS A 77 -0.84 -1.76 9.12
CA LYS A 77 -1.77 -2.72 9.74
C LYS A 77 -2.87 -3.18 8.77
N ASN A 78 -3.40 -2.28 7.94
CA ASN A 78 -4.37 -2.67 6.91
C ASN A 78 -3.70 -3.56 5.85
N LEU A 79 -2.53 -3.18 5.35
CA LEU A 79 -1.80 -3.93 4.35
C LEU A 79 -1.43 -5.34 4.83
N ASP A 80 -1.02 -5.49 6.09
CA ASP A 80 -0.73 -6.80 6.69
C ASP A 80 -1.97 -7.71 6.67
N ASN A 81 -3.14 -7.18 7.03
CA ASN A 81 -4.40 -7.92 6.92
C ASN A 81 -4.74 -8.27 5.46
N VAL A 82 -4.50 -7.37 4.52
CA VAL A 82 -4.73 -7.63 3.08
C VAL A 82 -3.79 -8.71 2.56
N VAL A 83 -2.52 -8.67 2.95
CA VAL A 83 -1.52 -9.67 2.58
C VAL A 83 -1.91 -11.02 3.18
N GLU A 84 -2.27 -11.08 4.46
CA GLU A 84 -2.74 -12.32 5.10
C GLU A 84 -3.95 -12.92 4.37
N ASN A 85 -4.97 -12.10 4.09
CA ASN A 85 -6.16 -12.55 3.37
C ASN A 85 -5.83 -12.99 1.93
N THR A 86 -4.94 -12.29 1.23
CA THR A 86 -4.58 -12.61 -0.16
C THR A 86 -3.73 -13.88 -0.23
N THR A 87 -2.78 -14.06 0.69
CA THR A 87 -1.96 -15.28 0.78
C THR A 87 -2.82 -16.48 1.18
N ALA A 88 -3.77 -16.31 2.11
CA ALA A 88 -4.73 -17.36 2.45
C ALA A 88 -5.61 -17.75 1.26
N ALA A 89 -6.12 -16.76 0.51
CA ALA A 89 -6.86 -17.00 -0.72
C ALA A 89 -6.00 -17.69 -1.80
N GLU A 90 -4.75 -17.29 -1.95
CA GLU A 90 -3.81 -17.93 -2.89
C GLU A 90 -3.55 -19.40 -2.50
N SER A 91 -3.32 -19.68 -1.22
CA SER A 91 -3.16 -21.05 -0.72
C SER A 91 -4.41 -21.88 -1.00
N GLN A 92 -5.60 -21.33 -0.73
CA GLN A 92 -6.86 -22.03 -1.01
C GLN A 92 -7.04 -22.33 -2.49
N ILE A 93 -6.71 -21.39 -3.38
CA ILE A 93 -6.81 -21.60 -4.83
C ILE A 93 -5.82 -22.68 -5.28
N ARG A 94 -4.53 -22.60 -4.87
CA ARG A 94 -3.52 -23.60 -5.24
C ARG A 94 -3.85 -25.00 -4.72
N ASP A 95 -4.31 -25.10 -3.48
CA ASP A 95 -4.61 -26.39 -2.86
C ASP A 95 -5.91 -26.98 -3.41
N THR A 96 -6.92 -26.16 -3.72
CA THR A 96 -8.18 -26.61 -4.35
C THR A 96 -7.94 -27.10 -5.77
N ASP A 97 -7.10 -26.40 -6.55
CA ASP A 97 -6.77 -26.78 -7.92
C ASP A 97 -5.89 -28.05 -7.95
N MET A 98 -4.91 -28.17 -7.06
CA MET A 98 -4.13 -29.42 -6.92
C MET A 98 -4.99 -30.60 -6.46
N ALA A 99 -5.89 -30.42 -5.49
CA ALA A 99 -6.78 -31.49 -5.07
C ALA A 99 -7.71 -31.95 -6.20
N THR A 100 -8.26 -31.00 -6.96
CA THR A 100 -9.13 -31.28 -8.10
C THR A 100 -8.37 -32.03 -9.21
N GLU A 101 -7.16 -31.60 -9.53
CA GLU A 101 -6.33 -32.26 -10.56
C GLU A 101 -5.86 -33.64 -10.10
N MET A 102 -5.51 -33.82 -8.82
CA MET A 102 -5.16 -35.12 -8.25
C MET A 102 -6.34 -36.10 -8.27
N VAL A 103 -7.57 -35.63 -8.01
CA VAL A 103 -8.78 -36.46 -8.11
C VAL A 103 -9.08 -36.84 -9.55
N LYS A 104 -8.91 -35.92 -10.51
CA LYS A 104 -9.06 -36.21 -11.94
C LYS A 104 -7.99 -37.18 -12.44
N TYR A 105 -6.73 -36.96 -12.07
CA TYR A 105 -5.61 -37.85 -12.37
C TYR A 105 -5.84 -39.24 -11.79
N SER A 106 -6.25 -39.34 -10.52
CA SER A 106 -6.58 -40.61 -9.87
C SER A 106 -7.75 -41.31 -10.56
N ASN A 107 -8.85 -40.61 -10.87
CA ASN A 107 -9.97 -41.17 -11.62
C ASN A 107 -9.57 -41.68 -13.01
N ASN A 108 -8.75 -40.92 -13.74
CA ASN A 108 -8.28 -41.33 -15.06
C ASN A 108 -7.36 -42.56 -14.98
N ASN A 109 -6.51 -42.67 -13.96
CA ASN A 109 -5.71 -43.87 -13.72
C ASN A 109 -6.58 -45.08 -13.33
N VAL A 110 -7.58 -44.88 -12.48
CA VAL A 110 -8.54 -45.92 -12.10
C VAL A 110 -9.34 -46.38 -13.31
N LEU A 111 -9.80 -45.46 -14.18
CA LEU A 111 -10.50 -45.80 -15.42
C LEU A 111 -9.61 -46.54 -16.41
N ALA A 112 -8.33 -46.19 -16.52
CA ALA A 112 -7.39 -46.90 -17.39
C ALA A 112 -7.14 -48.34 -16.89
N GLN A 113 -6.94 -48.52 -15.57
CA GLN A 113 -6.77 -49.84 -14.96
C GLN A 113 -8.07 -50.66 -15.00
N ALA A 114 -9.21 -50.04 -14.72
CA ALA A 114 -10.53 -50.66 -14.84
C ALA A 114 -10.86 -51.02 -16.29
N GLY A 115 -10.45 -50.20 -17.27
CA GLY A 115 -10.61 -50.49 -18.71
C GLY A 115 -9.81 -51.71 -19.15
N GLN A 116 -8.58 -51.87 -18.64
CA GLN A 116 -7.79 -53.09 -18.89
C GLN A 116 -8.39 -54.32 -18.21
N ALA A 117 -8.82 -54.19 -16.94
CA ALA A 117 -9.47 -55.29 -16.22
C ALA A 117 -10.83 -55.66 -16.84
N MET A 118 -11.61 -54.70 -17.33
CA MET A 118 -12.88 -54.93 -18.03
C MET A 118 -12.67 -55.58 -19.40
N LEU A 119 -11.65 -55.20 -20.16
CA LEU A 119 -11.30 -55.90 -21.41
C LEU A 119 -10.88 -57.35 -21.14
N ALA A 120 -10.08 -57.59 -20.11
CA ALA A 120 -9.69 -58.95 -19.73
C ALA A 120 -10.90 -59.79 -19.29
N GLN A 121 -11.78 -59.23 -18.46
CA GLN A 121 -12.99 -59.91 -17.99
C GLN A 121 -14.01 -60.16 -19.12
N ALA A 122 -14.20 -59.21 -20.03
CA ALA A 122 -15.08 -59.37 -21.20
C ALA A 122 -14.56 -60.45 -22.15
N ASN A 123 -13.23 -60.53 -22.34
CA ASN A 123 -12.62 -61.58 -23.15
C ASN A 123 -12.72 -62.96 -22.48
N GLN A 124 -12.55 -63.07 -21.16
CA GLN A 124 -12.75 -64.32 -20.42
C GLN A 124 -14.22 -64.77 -20.40
N ALA A 125 -15.16 -63.83 -20.23
CA ALA A 125 -16.59 -64.13 -20.30
C ALA A 125 -16.97 -64.66 -21.68
N ASN A 126 -16.50 -64.02 -22.77
CA ASN A 126 -16.75 -64.45 -24.15
C ASN A 126 -16.22 -65.86 -24.45
N GLN A 127 -15.04 -66.23 -23.93
CA GLN A 127 -14.50 -67.60 -24.08
C GLN A 127 -15.29 -68.62 -23.25
N GLY A 128 -15.79 -68.23 -22.07
CA GLY A 128 -16.68 -69.05 -21.24
C GLY A 128 -18.02 -69.36 -21.92
N VAL A 129 -18.61 -68.41 -22.65
CA VAL A 129 -19.85 -68.66 -23.40
C VAL A 129 -19.62 -69.60 -24.59
N LEU A 130 -18.47 -69.51 -25.25
CA LEU A 130 -18.13 -70.42 -26.35
C LEU A 130 -17.91 -71.86 -25.87
N SER A 131 -17.41 -72.05 -24.65
CA SER A 131 -17.35 -73.36 -23.98
C SER A 131 -18.73 -73.95 -23.66
N LEU A 132 -19.77 -73.13 -23.53
CA LEU A 132 -21.15 -73.57 -23.28
C LEU A 132 -21.91 -73.86 -24.58
N LEU A 133 -21.49 -73.29 -25.71
CA LEU A 133 -22.11 -73.54 -27.02
C LEU A 133 -21.37 -74.62 -27.84
N GLY A 134 -20.08 -74.83 -27.58
CA GLY A 134 -19.23 -75.80 -28.27
C GLY A 134 -19.21 -77.21 -27.66
N ARG A 135 -20.16 -77.54 -26.78
CA ARG A 135 -20.31 -78.87 -26.19
C ARG A 135 -21.69 -79.44 -26.45
#